data_AF-A0A1S7RU55-F1
#
_entry.id   AF-A0A1S7RU55-F1
#
_cell.length_a   1.000
_cell.length_b   1.000
_cell.length_c   1.000
_cell.angle_alpha   90.00
_cell.angle_beta   90.00
_cell.angle_gamma   90.00
#
_symmetry.space_group_name_H-M   'P 1'
#
loop_
_entity.id
_entity.type
_entity.pdbx_description
1 polymer ?
#
loop_
_entity_poly.entity_id
_entity_poly.type
_entity_poly.pdbx_seq_one_letter_code
_entity_poly.pdbx_strand_id
1 'polypeptide(L)' 'MSRTYEPDQLLTALIDAFLKDGHFVHARAGKMFVLVVTEEGDESQSSEFCLSDIAAHAAERMSK' A
#
# COMPACT_ATOMS: atom_id res chain seq x y z
N MET A 1 27.48 1.73 -4.01
CA MET A 1 26.40 2.70 -4.29
C MET A 1 25.20 2.29 -3.44
N SER A 2 24.90 3.05 -2.38
CA SER A 2 23.68 2.82 -1.60
C SER A 2 22.49 3.06 -2.52
N ARG A 3 21.64 2.05 -2.71
CA ARG A 3 20.41 2.19 -3.48
C ARG A 3 19.44 3.02 -2.63
N THR A 4 19.36 4.32 -2.87
CA THR A 4 18.28 5.14 -2.32
C THR A 4 17.01 4.70 -3.03
N TYR A 5 16.09 4.05 -2.30
CA TYR A 5 14.79 3.69 -2.85
C TYR A 5 13.86 4.89 -2.70
N GLU A 6 13.30 5.36 -3.80
CA GLU A 6 12.34 6.46 -3.76
C GLU A 6 10.97 5.95 -3.28
N PRO A 7 10.38 6.53 -2.23
CA PRO A 7 9.07 6.15 -1.71
C PRO A 7 7.99 6.14 -2.79
N ASP A 8 8.05 7.07 -3.75
CA ASP A 8 7.05 7.17 -4.82
C ASP A 8 7.07 5.98 -5.78
N GLN A 9 8.25 5.40 -6.04
CA GLN A 9 8.38 4.20 -6.87
C GLN A 9 7.79 2.98 -6.15
N LEU A 10 8.03 2.85 -4.84
CA LEU A 10 7.45 1.80 -4.00
C LEU A 10 5.94 1.96 -3.88
N LEU A 11 5.46 3.19 -3.70
CA LEU A 11 4.03 3.50 -3.64
C LEU A 11 3.33 3.11 -4.94
N THR A 12 3.92 3.44 -6.08
CA THR A 12 3.38 3.07 -7.41
C THR A 12 3.28 1.56 -7.56
N ALA A 13 4.32 0.82 -7.15
CA ALA A 13 4.32 -0.64 -7.21
C ALA A 13 3.27 -1.28 -6.29
N LEU A 14 3.08 -0.73 -5.07
CA LEU A 14 2.04 -1.20 -4.15
C LEU A 14 0.64 -0.97 -4.73
N ILE A 15 0.37 0.23 -5.24
CA ILE A 15 -0.92 0.55 -5.86
C ILE A 15 -1.22 -0.42 -7.01
N ASP A 16 -0.26 -0.63 -7.90
CA ASP A 16 -0.42 -1.53 -9.05
C ASP A 16 -0.67 -2.98 -8.63
N ALA A 17 0.03 -3.48 -7.60
CA ALA A 17 -0.19 -4.82 -7.06
C ALA A 17 -1.61 -4.99 -6.50
N PHE A 18 -2.06 -4.07 -5.63
CA PHE A 18 -3.39 -4.16 -5.03
C PHE A 18 -4.52 -3.98 -6.05
N LEU A 19 -4.34 -3.12 -7.06
CA LEU A 19 -5.32 -2.98 -8.15
C LEU A 19 -5.40 -4.26 -9.00
N LYS A 20 -4.27 -4.92 -9.29
CA LYS A 20 -4.23 -6.18 -10.04
C LYS A 20 -4.90 -7.33 -9.30
N ASP A 21 -4.78 -7.34 -7.97
CA ASP A 21 -5.43 -8.34 -7.10
C ASP A 21 -6.92 -8.04 -6.88
N GLY A 22 -7.46 -6.97 -7.48
CA GLY A 22 -8.88 -6.61 -7.42
C GLY A 22 -9.27 -5.87 -6.14
N HIS A 23 -8.30 -5.39 -5.36
CA HIS A 23 -8.58 -4.59 -4.18
C HIS A 23 -8.92 -3.14 -4.53
N PHE A 24 -9.70 -2.50 -3.66
CA PHE A 24 -10.12 -1.11 -3.87
C PHE A 24 -9.08 -0.14 -3.31
N VAL A 25 -8.46 0.65 -4.18
CA VAL A 25 -7.50 1.69 -3.82
C VAL A 25 -8.14 3.07 -3.96
N HIS A 26 -7.97 3.93 -2.95
CA HIS A 26 -8.51 5.29 -2.95
C HIS A 26 -7.53 6.31 -2.35
N ALA A 27 -7.78 7.58 -2.62
CA ALA A 27 -6.98 8.70 -2.12
C ALA A 27 -7.73 9.46 -1.03
N ARG A 28 -7.07 9.70 0.11
CA ARG A 28 -7.62 10.47 1.24
C ARG A 28 -6.53 11.37 1.82
N ALA A 29 -6.83 12.69 1.91
CA ALA A 29 -5.91 13.68 2.47
C ALA A 29 -4.47 13.65 1.86
N GLY A 30 -4.37 13.40 0.55
CA GLY A 30 -3.09 13.34 -0.16
C GLY A 30 -2.30 12.04 0.03
N LYS A 31 -2.87 11.04 0.70
CA LYS A 31 -2.29 9.69 0.86
C LYS A 31 -3.14 8.65 0.15
N MET A 32 -2.51 7.55 -0.23
CA MET A 32 -3.14 6.41 -0.89
C MET A 32 -3.44 5.31 0.12
N PHE A 33 -4.65 4.77 0.04
CA PHE A 33 -5.14 3.71 0.92
C PHE A 33 -5.69 2.56 0.10
N VAL A 34 -5.63 1.35 0.66
CA VAL A 34 -6.28 0.17 0.11
C VAL A 34 -7.30 -0.38 1.11
N LEU A 35 -8.48 -0.73 0.62
CA LEU A 35 -9.48 -1.49 1.36
C LEU A 35 -9.36 -2.97 0.96
N VAL A 36 -8.99 -3.80 1.93
CA VAL A 36 -8.91 -5.25 1.78
C VAL A 36 -10.15 -5.85 2.44
N VAL A 37 -10.93 -6.59 1.67
CA VAL A 37 -12.08 -7.35 2.17
C VAL A 37 -11.64 -8.81 2.28
N THR A 38 -11.74 -9.38 3.47
CA THR A 38 -11.46 -10.80 3.73
C THR A 38 -12.77 -11.56 3.87
N GLU A 39 -13.00 -12.55 3.02
CA GLU A 39 -14.21 -13.39 3.02
C GLU A 39 -14.09 -14.65 3.91
N GLU A 40 -13.27 -14.61 4.97
CA GLU A 40 -13.14 -15.75 5.89
C GLU A 40 -14.19 -15.68 7.01
N GLY A 41 -15.34 -16.31 6.77
CA GLY A 41 -16.30 -16.70 7.81
C GLY A 41 -17.35 -15.65 8.16
N ASP A 42 -18.54 -15.79 7.57
CA ASP A 42 -19.87 -15.24 7.93
C ASP A 42 -20.03 -13.72 8.21
N GLU A 43 -18.95 -12.95 8.32
CA GLU A 43 -18.96 -11.50 8.45
C GLU A 43 -17.90 -10.90 7.53
N SER A 44 -18.29 -10.06 6.57
CA SER A 44 -17.36 -9.34 5.71
C SER A 44 -16.54 -8.34 6.54
N GLN A 45 -15.36 -8.75 6.99
CA GLN A 45 -14.41 -7.84 7.62
C GLN A 45 -13.65 -7.09 6.52
N SER A 46 -13.63 -5.77 6.64
CA SER A 46 -12.83 -4.90 5.77
C SER A 46 -11.78 -4.17 6.60
N SER A 47 -10.55 -4.18 6.10
CA SER A 47 -9.41 -3.49 6.70
C SER A 47 -8.87 -2.45 5.73
N GLU A 48 -8.63 -1.24 6.22
CA GLU A 48 -8.04 -0.14 5.44
C GLU A 48 -6.56 0.03 5.82
N PHE A 49 -5.69 0.05 4.82
CA PHE A 49 -4.24 0.22 5.00
C PHE A 49 -3.73 1.44 4.23
N CYS A 50 -2.83 2.22 4.85
CA CYS A 50 -2.20 3.37 4.22
C CYS A 50 -0.96 2.94 3.41
N LEU A 51 -1.09 2.88 2.09
CA LEU A 51 0.01 2.50 1.19
C LEU A 51 1.14 3.52 1.20
N SER A 52 0.83 4.81 1.34
CA SER A 52 1.84 5.87 1.41
C SER A 52 2.77 5.71 2.61
N ASP A 53 2.21 5.37 3.79
CA ASP A 53 3.02 5.17 5.00
C ASP A 53 3.85 3.88 4.90
N ILE A 54 3.29 2.83 4.31
CA ILE A 54 4.03 1.57 4.03
C ILE A 54 5.20 1.84 3.08
N ALA A 55 4.98 2.59 1.99
CA ALA A 55 6.01 2.92 1.02
C ALA A 55 7.13 3.76 1.63
N ALA A 56 6.78 4.78 2.43
CA ALA A 56 7.75 5.61 3.14
C ALA A 56 8.58 4.78 4.12
N HIS A 57 7.94 3.94 4.93
CA HIS A 57 8.63 3.08 5.89
C HIS A 57 9.55 2.05 5.20
N ALA A 58 9.10 1.46 4.09
CA ALA A 58 9.89 0.51 3.32
C ALA A 58 11.12 1.19 2.69
N ALA A 59 10.95 2.38 2.09
CA ALA A 59 12.05 3.17 1.52
C ALA A 59 13.13 3.49 2.57
N GLU A 60 12.73 3.90 3.77
CA GLU A 60 13.66 4.18 4.87
C GLU A 60 14.42 2.92 5.30
N ARG A 61 13.75 1.76 5.41
CA ARG A 61 14.40 0.51 5.82
C ARG A 61 15.37 -0.04 4.77
N MET A 62 15.06 0.14 3.49
CA MET A 62 15.88 -0.37 2.39
C MET A 62 17.09 0.52 2.08
N SER A 63 17.08 1.77 2.56
CA SER A 63 18.15 2.75 2.38
C SER A 63 19.17 2.77 3.53
N LYS A 64 18.97 1.94 4.57
CA LYS A 64 19.92 1.67 5.66
C LYS A 64 20.80 0.46 5.32
#